data_AF-A0A7C1Q7B1-F1
#
_entry.id   AF-A0A7C1Q7B1-F1
#
_cell.length_a   1.000
_cell.length_b   1.000
_cell.length_c   1.000
_cell.angle_alpha   90.00
_cell.angle_beta   90.00
_cell.angle_gamma   90.00
#
_symmetry.space_group_name_H-M   'P 1'
#
loop_
_entity.id
_entity.type
_entity.pdbx_description
1 polymer ?
#
loop_
_entity_poly.entity_id
_entity_poly.type
_entity_poly.pdbx_seq_one_letter_code
_entity_poly.pdbx_strand_id
1 'polypeptide(L)'
;VKNAGAIFLGSYSPEPISDYFVGPNHVLPTSGAAKYASPLGVYDFQKCSNVIEYSKQAVLKCCNEVNILARAEGFEAHARSVSIRCKDK
;
A
#
# COMPACT_ATOMS: atom_id res chain seq x y z
N VAL A 1 -12.38 2.81 21.27
CA VAL A 1 -13.13 2.57 20.00
C VAL A 1 -12.21 1.82 19.04
N LYS A 2 -12.69 0.76 18.36
CA LYS A 2 -11.87 -0.03 17.41
C LYS A 2 -12.21 0.25 15.94
N ASN A 3 -13.50 0.34 15.59
CA ASN A 3 -13.97 0.59 14.23
C ASN A 3 -15.04 1.70 14.26
N ALA A 4 -14.80 2.82 13.56
CA ALA A 4 -15.75 3.92 13.43
C ALA A 4 -15.39 4.76 12.20
N GLY A 5 -16.39 5.20 11.42
CA GLY A 5 -16.17 6.13 10.30
C GLY A 5 -15.85 7.54 10.79
N ALA A 6 -16.55 8.00 11.83
CA ALA A 6 -16.27 9.25 12.54
C ALA A 6 -16.52 9.04 14.04
N ILE A 7 -15.86 9.83 14.89
CA ILE A 7 -16.02 9.79 16.34
C ILE A 7 -16.32 11.21 16.83
N PHE A 8 -17.41 11.34 17.56
CA PHE A 8 -17.88 12.60 18.14
C PHE A 8 -17.74 12.54 19.66
N LEU A 9 -17.03 13.49 20.26
CA LEU A 9 -16.69 13.47 21.69
C LEU A 9 -17.34 14.63 22.44
N GLY A 10 -18.08 14.31 23.50
CA GLY A 10 -18.72 15.29 24.39
C GLY A 10 -20.08 15.78 23.89
N SER A 11 -20.84 16.41 24.79
CA SER A 11 -22.25 16.82 24.55
C SER A 11 -22.43 17.97 23.56
N TYR A 12 -21.35 18.68 23.22
CA TYR A 12 -21.34 19.82 22.31
C TYR A 12 -20.74 19.49 20.93
N SER A 13 -20.59 18.20 20.62
CA SER A 13 -20.09 17.72 19.33
C SER A 13 -21.17 16.93 18.58
N PRO A 14 -22.34 17.52 18.26
CA PRO A 14 -23.38 16.83 17.51
C PRO A 14 -22.89 16.51 16.09
N GLU A 15 -23.28 15.34 15.58
CA GLU A 15 -22.85 14.83 14.27
C GLU A 15 -23.10 15.79 13.10
N PRO A 16 -24.24 16.52 13.02
CA PRO A 16 -24.50 17.44 11.91
C PRO A 16 -23.47 18.57 11.76
N ILE A 17 -22.75 18.95 12.81
CA ILE A 17 -21.66 19.93 12.68
C ILE A 17 -20.56 19.41 11.74
N SER A 18 -20.26 18.11 11.76
CA SER A 18 -19.30 17.49 10.83
C SER A 18 -19.87 17.20 9.46
N ASP A 19 -21.17 17.05 9.34
CA ASP A 19 -21.78 16.83 8.04
C ASP A 19 -21.78 18.09 7.18
N TYR A 20 -21.79 19.26 7.81
CA TYR A 20 -22.02 20.51 7.10
C TYR A 20 -20.93 21.58 7.27
N PHE A 21 -20.23 21.60 8.39
CA PHE A 21 -19.45 22.79 8.76
C PHE A 21 -17.99 22.50 9.07
N VAL A 22 -17.68 21.44 9.81
CA VAL A 22 -16.29 21.13 10.14
C VAL A 22 -15.65 20.25 9.07
N GLY A 23 -14.32 20.29 9.00
CA GLY A 23 -13.55 19.77 7.87
C GLY A 23 -13.51 18.24 7.60
N PRO A 24 -13.82 17.31 8.53
CA PRO A 24 -13.86 15.89 8.22
C PRO A 24 -14.85 15.58 7.10
N ASN A 25 -14.52 14.58 6.27
CA ASN A 25 -15.39 14.19 5.18
C ASN A 25 -16.52 13.28 5.69
N HIS A 26 -17.78 13.67 5.46
CA HIS A 26 -18.96 12.90 5.87
C HIS A 26 -19.32 11.75 4.90
N VAL A 27 -18.54 11.54 3.83
CA VAL A 27 -18.64 10.33 3.01
C VAL A 27 -17.93 9.19 3.76
N LEU A 28 -18.70 8.51 4.60
CA LEU A 28 -18.23 7.50 5.54
C LEU A 28 -18.55 6.07 5.08
N PRO A 29 -17.76 5.06 5.50
CA PRO A 29 -18.07 3.66 5.26
C PRO A 29 -19.28 3.19 6.09
N THR A 30 -20.32 2.70 5.42
CA THR A 30 -21.57 2.20 6.03
C THR A 30 -21.63 0.67 6.03
N SER A 31 -22.71 0.07 6.54
CA SER A 31 -22.94 -1.39 6.53
C SER A 31 -21.82 -2.23 7.15
N GLY A 32 -21.12 -1.68 8.16
CA GLY A 32 -20.00 -2.33 8.85
C GLY A 32 -18.64 -2.21 8.16
N ALA A 33 -18.54 -1.48 7.03
CA ALA A 33 -17.31 -1.33 6.27
C ALA A 33 -16.20 -0.55 7.03
N ALA A 34 -16.53 0.17 8.11
CA ALA A 34 -15.55 0.81 9.00
C ALA A 34 -14.54 -0.19 9.64
N LYS A 35 -14.72 -1.50 9.45
CA LYS A 35 -13.75 -2.54 9.81
C LYS A 35 -12.55 -2.63 8.86
N TYR A 36 -12.68 -2.13 7.63
CA TYR A 36 -11.65 -2.28 6.58
C TYR A 36 -11.55 -1.08 5.61
N ALA A 37 -12.47 -0.13 5.67
CA ALA A 37 -12.48 1.08 4.84
C ALA A 37 -12.43 2.34 5.71
N SER A 38 -11.94 3.43 5.11
CA SER A 38 -11.79 4.75 5.73
C SER A 38 -12.79 5.76 5.15
N PRO A 39 -13.01 6.91 5.82
CA PRO A 39 -13.68 8.06 5.23
C PRO A 39 -13.00 8.51 3.93
N LEU A 40 -13.77 9.10 3.02
CA LEU A 40 -13.23 9.67 1.79
C LEU A 40 -12.17 10.74 2.11
N GLY A 41 -10.99 10.62 1.52
CA GLY A 41 -9.87 11.53 1.69
C GLY A 41 -9.13 11.78 0.38
N VAL A 42 -8.09 12.61 0.46
CA VAL A 42 -7.28 12.95 -0.72
C VAL A 42 -6.60 11.74 -1.37
N TYR A 43 -6.36 10.66 -0.60
CA TYR A 43 -5.74 9.45 -1.11
C TYR A 43 -6.63 8.64 -2.05
N ASP A 44 -7.97 8.76 -1.93
CA ASP A 44 -8.91 8.09 -2.84
C ASP A 44 -8.79 8.61 -4.28
N PHE A 45 -8.29 9.83 -4.44
CA PHE A 45 -8.06 10.50 -5.73
C PHE A 45 -6.60 10.42 -6.20
N GLN A 46 -5.72 9.77 -5.43
CA GLN A 46 -4.32 9.59 -5.78
C GLN A 46 -4.02 8.13 -6.14
N LYS A 47 -2.95 7.92 -6.90
CA LYS A 47 -2.37 6.60 -7.14
C LYS A 47 -0.93 6.62 -6.66
N CYS A 48 -0.56 5.64 -5.85
CA CYS A 48 0.80 5.48 -5.33
C CYS A 48 1.52 4.39 -6.14
N SER A 49 2.70 4.71 -6.67
CA SER A 49 3.51 3.79 -7.47
C SER A 49 4.89 3.62 -6.83
N ASN A 50 5.32 2.37 -6.66
CA ASN A 50 6.68 2.06 -6.24
C ASN A 50 7.64 2.20 -7.42
N VAL A 51 8.68 3.02 -7.26
CA VAL A 51 9.76 3.17 -8.23
C VAL A 51 11.00 2.49 -7.67
N ILE A 52 11.57 1.56 -8.42
CA ILE A 52 12.71 0.73 -7.98
C ILE A 52 13.85 0.91 -8.98
N GLU A 53 15.01 1.33 -8.47
CA GLU A 53 16.26 1.44 -9.21
C GLU A 53 17.35 0.63 -8.49
N TYR A 54 18.18 -0.07 -9.25
CA TYR A 54 19.24 -0.92 -8.69
C TYR A 54 20.56 -0.70 -9.43
N SER A 55 21.65 -0.55 -8.69
CA SER A 55 22.98 -0.48 -9.28
C SER A 55 23.42 -1.86 -9.76
N LYS A 56 24.30 -1.90 -10.79
CA LYS A 56 24.91 -3.15 -11.26
C LYS A 56 25.56 -3.93 -10.11
N GLN A 57 26.29 -3.24 -9.22
CA GLN A 57 26.94 -3.86 -8.06
C GLN A 57 25.93 -4.50 -7.10
N ALA A 58 24.78 -3.86 -6.87
CA ALA A 58 23.75 -4.41 -6.00
C ALA A 58 23.11 -5.66 -6.62
N VAL A 59 22.84 -5.67 -7.94
CA VAL A 59 22.34 -6.88 -8.65
C VAL A 59 23.31 -8.05 -8.50
N LEU A 60 24.62 -7.80 -8.68
CA LEU A 60 25.62 -8.86 -8.55
C LEU A 60 25.70 -9.44 -7.13
N LYS A 61 25.39 -8.66 -6.10
CA LYS A 61 25.38 -9.11 -4.71
C LYS A 61 24.20 -9.99 -4.33
N CYS A 62 23.05 -9.85 -5.00
CA CYS A 62 21.83 -10.63 -4.70
C CYS A 62 21.48 -11.66 -5.78
N CYS A 63 22.32 -11.79 -6.81
CA CYS A 63 22.02 -12.61 -7.98
C CYS A 63 21.79 -14.08 -7.64
N ASN A 64 22.61 -14.63 -6.74
CA ASN A 64 22.53 -16.04 -6.37
C ASN A 64 21.24 -16.32 -5.58
N GLU A 65 20.94 -15.49 -4.61
CA GLU A 65 19.76 -15.58 -3.75
C GLU A 65 18.47 -15.49 -4.58
N VAL A 66 18.39 -14.51 -5.47
CA VAL A 66 17.21 -14.35 -6.34
C VAL A 66 17.05 -15.54 -7.29
N ASN A 67 18.15 -16.09 -7.82
CA ASN A 67 18.08 -17.29 -8.64
C ASN A 67 17.59 -18.52 -7.87
N ILE A 68 18.05 -18.71 -6.63
CA ILE A 68 17.62 -19.82 -5.77
C ILE A 68 16.13 -19.71 -5.47
N LEU A 69 15.68 -18.53 -5.04
CA LEU A 69 14.27 -18.28 -4.72
C LEU A 69 13.38 -18.48 -5.96
N ALA A 70 13.73 -17.86 -7.09
CA ALA A 70 12.94 -17.97 -8.31
C ALA A 70 12.85 -19.41 -8.83
N ARG A 71 13.92 -20.22 -8.70
CA ARG A 71 13.88 -21.64 -9.09
C ARG A 71 13.11 -22.50 -8.10
N ALA A 72 13.22 -22.22 -6.81
CA ALA A 72 12.45 -22.92 -5.78
C ALA A 72 10.93 -22.71 -5.98
N GLU A 73 10.54 -21.53 -6.48
CA GLU A 73 9.15 -21.21 -6.85
C GLU A 73 8.73 -21.73 -8.25
N GLY A 74 9.65 -22.33 -9.02
CA GLY A 74 9.39 -22.83 -10.38
C GLY A 74 9.43 -21.75 -11.48
N PHE A 75 9.90 -20.54 -11.20
CA PHE A 75 9.96 -19.41 -12.11
C PHE A 75 11.30 -19.28 -12.85
N GLU A 76 11.61 -20.23 -13.74
CA GLU A 76 12.88 -20.24 -14.47
C GLU A 76 13.10 -18.98 -15.34
N ALA A 77 12.04 -18.37 -15.89
CA ALA A 77 12.17 -17.12 -16.63
C ALA A 77 12.64 -15.95 -15.75
N HIS A 78 12.17 -15.87 -14.50
CA HIS A 78 12.58 -14.84 -13.55
C HIS A 78 14.05 -15.04 -13.15
N ALA A 79 14.44 -16.27 -12.80
CA ALA A 79 15.83 -16.62 -12.52
C ALA A 79 16.76 -16.24 -13.69
N ARG A 80 16.39 -16.61 -14.93
CA ARG A 80 17.19 -16.30 -16.12
C ARG A 80 17.34 -14.80 -16.35
N SER A 81 16.30 -13.99 -16.09
CA SER A 81 16.38 -12.54 -16.23
C SER A 81 17.43 -11.91 -15.31
N VAL A 82 17.64 -12.47 -14.11
CA VAL A 82 18.70 -11.99 -13.22
C VAL A 82 20.04 -12.60 -13.61
N SER A 83 20.08 -13.93 -13.83
CA SER A 83 21.28 -14.67 -14.23
C SER A 83 22.01 -14.05 -15.42
N ILE A 84 21.29 -13.63 -16.48
CA ILE A 84 21.93 -13.07 -17.68
C ILE A 84 22.71 -11.78 -17.37
N ARG A 85 22.28 -10.99 -16.38
CA ARG A 85 22.94 -9.75 -15.96
C ARG A 85 24.16 -10.00 -15.06
N CYS A 86 24.36 -11.25 -14.64
CA CYS A 86 25.48 -11.68 -13.79
C CYS A 86 26.54 -12.48 -14.56
N LYS A 87 26.29 -12.79 -15.84
CA LYS A 87 27.19 -13.61 -16.68
C LYS A 87 28.35 -12.82 -17.29
N ASP A 88 28.24 -11.50 -17.40
CA ASP A 88 29.31 -10.66 -17.96
C ASP A 88 30.35 -10.30 -16.89
N LYS A 89 31.39 -11.13 -16.81
CA LYS A 89 32.74 -10.73 -16.37
C LYS A 89 33.63 -10.57 -17.58
#